data_AF-A0A0Q4E6Y2-F1
#
_entry.id   AF-A0A0Q4E6Y2-F1
#
_cell.length_a   1.000
_cell.length_b   1.000
_cell.length_c   1.000
_cell.angle_alpha   90.00
_cell.angle_beta   90.00
_cell.angle_gamma   90.00
#
_symmetry.space_group_name_H-M   'P 1'
#
loop_
_entity.id
_entity.type
_entity.pdbx_description
1 polymer ?
#
loop_
_entity_poly.entity_id
_entity_poly.type
_entity_poly.pdbx_seq_one_letter_code
_entity_poly.pdbx_strand_id
1 'polypeptide(L)'
;MLFLNDRAAMAHALTLDLDPTLLALLRRRIGDLGYLIDVTEILVIVAGDAESDIIRQVGFTPLVEPTDEVRFDAPGFAPFWDHLVNHGGWFELSISFGSAFAYVLFISDTDGVLPDLLTLCRHYAA
;
A
#
# COMPACT_ATOMS: atom_id res chain seq x y z
N MET A 1 -10.74 0.61 -5.34
CA MET A 1 -9.84 -0.25 -4.54
C MET A 1 -9.73 -1.66 -5.12
N LEU A 2 -8.53 -2.23 -5.13
CA LEU A 2 -8.26 -3.64 -5.46
C LEU A 2 -7.47 -4.27 -4.32
N PHE A 3 -7.87 -5.45 -3.85
CA PHE A 3 -7.21 -6.17 -2.75
C PHE A 3 -6.82 -7.58 -3.20
N LEU A 4 -5.54 -7.93 -3.04
CA LEU A 4 -4.93 -9.16 -3.50
C LEU A 4 -4.36 -9.90 -2.29
N ASN A 5 -5.18 -10.76 -1.68
CA ASN A 5 -4.86 -11.44 -0.43
C ASN A 5 -4.35 -12.87 -0.60
N ASP A 6 -4.31 -13.37 -1.84
CA ASP A 6 -3.75 -14.67 -2.15
C ASP A 6 -3.13 -14.70 -3.55
N ARG A 7 -2.42 -15.79 -3.82
CA ARG A 7 -1.78 -16.06 -5.12
C ARG A 7 -2.75 -16.03 -6.30
N ALA A 8 -4.00 -16.46 -6.12
CA ALA A 8 -4.98 -16.52 -7.19
C ALA A 8 -5.48 -15.10 -7.54
N ALA A 9 -5.76 -14.27 -6.55
CA ALA A 9 -6.09 -12.86 -6.71
C ALA A 9 -4.94 -12.11 -7.39
N MET A 10 -3.70 -12.34 -6.96
CA MET A 10 -2.51 -11.77 -7.60
C MET A 10 -2.39 -12.20 -9.07
N ALA A 11 -2.52 -13.50 -9.36
CA ALA A 11 -2.46 -14.00 -10.73
C ALA A 11 -3.58 -13.40 -11.60
N HIS A 12 -4.79 -13.29 -11.07
CA HIS A 12 -5.91 -12.68 -11.77
C HIS A 12 -5.68 -11.19 -12.05
N ALA A 13 -5.17 -10.43 -11.09
CA ALA A 13 -4.88 -9.01 -11.26
C ALA A 13 -3.91 -8.75 -12.42
N LEU A 14 -2.95 -9.64 -12.66
CA LEU A 14 -2.01 -9.53 -13.78
C LEU A 14 -2.65 -9.75 -15.17
N THR A 15 -3.91 -10.17 -15.23
CA THR A 15 -4.70 -10.35 -16.45
C THR A 15 -5.70 -9.23 -16.71
N LEU A 16 -5.90 -8.33 -15.74
CA LEU A 16 -6.82 -7.21 -15.84
C LEU A 16 -6.25 -6.09 -16.72
N ASP A 17 -7.14 -5.30 -17.31
CA ASP A 17 -6.79 -4.05 -17.99
C ASP A 17 -6.59 -2.93 -16.97
N LEU A 18 -5.40 -2.95 -16.33
CA LEU A 18 -4.97 -1.97 -15.33
C LEU A 18 -4.11 -0.88 -15.97
N ASP A 19 -3.95 0.22 -15.24
CA ASP A 19 -2.91 1.21 -15.55
C ASP A 19 -1.56 0.51 -15.84
N PRO A 20 -0.89 0.78 -16.98
CA PRO A 20 0.32 0.06 -17.37
C PRO A 20 1.46 0.17 -16.35
N THR A 21 1.56 1.31 -15.65
CA THR A 21 2.57 1.53 -14.62
C THR A 21 2.27 0.66 -13.40
N LEU A 22 1.02 0.67 -12.92
CA LEU A 22 0.57 -0.22 -11.85
C LEU A 22 0.81 -1.69 -12.22
N LEU A 23 0.46 -2.10 -13.44
CA LEU A 23 0.62 -3.49 -13.88
C LEU A 23 2.10 -3.91 -13.88
N ALA A 24 3.01 -3.01 -14.27
CA ALA A 24 4.45 -3.25 -14.20
C ALA A 24 4.94 -3.39 -12.75
N LEU A 25 4.45 -2.53 -11.85
CA LEU A 25 4.78 -2.58 -10.42
C LEU A 25 4.27 -3.87 -9.77
N LEU A 26 3.02 -4.26 -10.04
CA LEU A 26 2.44 -5.51 -9.57
C LEU A 26 3.24 -6.72 -10.08
N ARG A 27 3.60 -6.76 -11.37
CA ARG A 27 4.42 -7.84 -11.94
C ARG A 27 5.76 -7.96 -11.22
N ARG A 28 6.44 -6.82 -10.99
CA ARG A 28 7.73 -6.81 -10.28
C ARG A 28 7.55 -7.31 -8.87
N ARG A 29 6.65 -6.70 -8.09
CA ARG A 29 6.46 -7.04 -6.68
C ARG A 29 6.05 -8.49 -6.50
N ILE A 30 5.06 -8.98 -7.25
CA ILE A 30 4.61 -10.38 -7.18
C ILE A 30 5.75 -11.34 -7.55
N GLY A 31 6.57 -11.00 -8.56
CA GLY A 31 7.74 -11.78 -8.95
C GLY A 31 8.80 -11.87 -7.85
N ASP A 32 8.95 -10.82 -7.05
CA ASP A 32 9.94 -10.73 -5.97
C ASP A 32 9.50 -11.48 -4.68
N LEU A 33 8.23 -11.85 -4.54
CA LEU A 33 7.70 -12.46 -3.30
C LEU A 33 8.23 -13.88 -3.05
N GLY A 34 8.53 -14.66 -4.09
CA GLY A 34 8.99 -16.04 -3.93
C GLY A 34 8.05 -16.91 -3.08
N TYR A 35 8.54 -17.38 -1.92
CA TYR A 35 7.74 -18.18 -0.97
C TYR A 35 6.79 -17.35 -0.10
N LEU A 36 6.93 -16.02 -0.09
CA LEU A 36 6.09 -15.10 0.70
C LEU A 36 4.76 -14.76 0.02
N ILE A 37 4.57 -15.20 -1.23
CA ILE A 37 3.38 -14.88 -2.04
C ILE A 37 2.06 -15.34 -1.42
N ASP A 38 2.08 -16.40 -0.61
CA ASP A 38 0.88 -16.93 0.06
C ASP A 38 0.61 -16.25 1.43
N VAL A 39 1.49 -15.33 1.85
CA VAL A 39 1.42 -14.64 3.14
C VAL A 39 1.62 -13.12 3.01
N THR A 40 1.70 -12.60 1.79
CA THR A 40 1.77 -11.17 1.53
C THR A 40 0.44 -10.73 0.94
N GLU A 41 -0.10 -9.62 1.42
CA GLU A 41 -1.34 -9.06 0.92
C GLU A 41 -1.05 -7.71 0.27
N ILE A 42 -1.62 -7.48 -0.92
CA ILE A 42 -1.42 -6.24 -1.68
C ILE A 42 -2.72 -5.46 -1.76
N LEU A 43 -2.68 -4.18 -1.40
CA LEU A 43 -3.81 -3.26 -1.52
C LEU A 43 -3.49 -2.15 -2.53
N VAL A 44 -4.35 -1.94 -3.51
CA VAL A 44 -4.27 -0.83 -4.46
C VAL A 44 -5.30 0.23 -4.10
N ILE A 45 -4.81 1.44 -3.82
CA ILE A 45 -5.57 2.61 -3.39
C ILE A 45 -5.58 3.62 -4.54
N VAL A 46 -6.78 3.97 -5.00
CA VAL A 46 -7.02 4.89 -6.12
C VAL A 46 -8.01 5.98 -5.74
N ALA A 47 -8.23 6.93 -6.65
CA ALA A 47 -9.15 8.03 -6.43
C ALA A 47 -10.56 7.53 -6.08
N GLY A 48 -11.17 8.14 -5.06
CA GLY A 48 -12.49 7.76 -4.55
C GLY A 48 -12.49 6.67 -3.47
N ASP A 49 -11.36 6.02 -3.19
CA ASP A 49 -11.24 5.10 -2.05
C ASP A 49 -11.16 5.91 -0.73
N ALA A 50 -11.87 5.47 0.31
CA ALA A 50 -11.89 6.14 1.60
C ALA A 50 -10.89 5.51 2.60
N GLU A 51 -10.49 6.27 3.63
CA GLU A 51 -9.64 5.76 4.71
C GLU A 51 -10.29 4.55 5.42
N SER A 52 -11.62 4.57 5.56
CA SER A 52 -12.38 3.44 6.12
C SER A 52 -12.31 2.18 5.25
N ASP A 53 -12.12 2.31 3.94
CA ASP A 53 -11.97 1.17 3.05
C ASP A 53 -10.61 0.48 3.26
N ILE A 54 -9.55 1.28 3.47
CA ILE A 54 -8.22 0.78 3.82
C ILE A 54 -8.31 -0.01 5.13
N ILE A 55 -8.85 0.62 6.19
CA ILE A 55 -9.01 0.00 7.51
C ILE A 55 -9.82 -1.29 7.42
N ARG A 56 -10.88 -1.32 6.61
CA ARG A 56 -11.71 -2.51 6.42
C ARG A 56 -10.92 -3.69 5.82
N GLN A 57 -9.97 -3.44 4.92
CA GLN A 57 -9.22 -4.50 4.26
C GLN A 57 -8.00 -4.96 5.08
N VAL A 58 -7.22 -4.01 5.60
CA VAL A 58 -5.92 -4.33 6.24
C VAL A 58 -5.91 -4.16 7.77
N GLY A 59 -6.99 -3.64 8.35
CA GLY A 59 -7.15 -3.46 9.80
C GLY A 59 -6.50 -2.20 10.38
N PHE A 60 -5.83 -1.39 9.56
CA PHE A 60 -5.16 -0.15 9.97
C PHE A 60 -5.17 0.90 8.85
N THR A 61 -4.63 2.08 9.12
CA THR A 61 -4.40 3.17 8.17
C THR A 61 -2.94 3.64 8.31
N PRO A 62 -2.19 3.90 7.22
CA PRO A 62 -0.85 4.48 7.32
C PRO A 62 -0.81 5.86 8.01
N LEU A 63 -1.97 6.50 8.14
CA LEU A 63 -2.14 7.82 8.75
C LEU A 63 -2.15 7.79 10.28
N VAL A 64 -2.20 6.62 10.92
CA VAL A 64 -2.23 6.51 12.39
C VAL A 64 -1.16 5.51 12.81
N GLU A 65 -0.20 5.96 13.59
CA GLU A 65 0.81 5.10 14.19
C GLU A 65 0.13 4.15 15.20
N PRO A 66 0.36 2.82 15.12
CA PRO A 66 -0.45 1.83 15.84
C PRO A 66 -0.13 1.68 17.34
N THR A 67 1.00 2.20 17.83
CA THR A 67 1.44 2.04 19.23
C THR A 67 0.83 3.12 20.13
N ASP A 68 0.95 4.38 19.73
CA ASP A 68 0.52 5.56 20.48
C ASP A 68 -0.76 6.20 19.89
N GLU A 69 -1.29 5.63 18.80
CA GLU A 69 -2.48 6.11 18.06
C GLU A 69 -2.34 7.56 17.57
N VAL A 70 -1.11 8.00 17.30
CA VAL A 70 -0.83 9.36 16.83
C VAL A 70 -1.12 9.46 15.34
N ARG A 71 -1.96 10.43 14.97
CA ARG A 71 -2.28 10.71 13.56
C ARG A 71 -1.16 11.49 12.87
N PHE A 72 -0.97 11.25 11.58
CA PHE A 72 -0.11 12.06 10.72
C PHE A 72 -0.43 13.56 10.85
N ASP A 73 0.62 14.38 10.83
CA ASP A 73 0.63 15.83 11.11
C ASP A 73 0.41 16.24 12.58
N ALA A 74 0.14 15.29 13.49
CA ALA A 74 0.16 15.55 14.92
C ALA A 74 1.59 15.46 15.50
N PRO A 75 1.94 16.26 16.52
CA PRO A 75 3.22 16.14 17.21
C PRO A 75 3.42 14.73 17.77
N GLY A 76 4.58 14.13 17.49
CA GLY A 76 4.92 12.78 17.94
C GLY A 76 4.62 11.67 16.94
N PHE A 77 4.05 11.98 15.77
CA PHE A 77 3.90 10.99 14.70
C PHE A 77 5.25 10.42 14.28
N ALA A 78 5.34 9.09 14.22
CA ALA A 78 6.51 8.38 13.74
C ALA A 78 6.10 7.41 12.62
N PRO A 79 6.83 7.38 11.49
CA PRO A 79 6.70 6.32 10.49
C PRO A 79 6.88 4.93 11.10
N PHE A 80 5.97 4.01 10.78
CA PHE A 80 5.97 2.62 11.28
C PHE A 80 6.02 1.57 10.16
N TRP A 81 6.21 2.02 8.91
CA TRP A 81 6.41 1.15 7.75
C TRP A 81 7.90 0.85 7.52
N ASP A 82 8.18 -0.27 6.84
CA ASP A 82 9.54 -0.66 6.53
C ASP A 82 10.10 0.15 5.36
N HIS A 83 9.27 0.36 4.35
CA HIS A 83 9.65 1.05 3.12
C HIS A 83 8.49 1.88 2.58
N LEU A 84 8.83 3.03 2.02
CA LEU A 84 7.94 3.89 1.24
C LEU A 84 8.75 4.48 0.07
N VAL A 85 8.35 4.13 -1.16
CA VAL A 85 9.11 4.47 -2.37
C VAL A 85 8.18 5.15 -3.38
N ASN A 86 8.69 6.20 -4.04
CA ASN A 86 8.02 6.84 -5.16
C ASN A 86 8.45 6.20 -6.49
N HIS A 87 7.51 5.66 -7.25
CA HIS A 87 7.75 5.07 -8.57
C HIS A 87 7.37 5.99 -9.74
N GLY A 88 7.08 7.26 -9.47
CA GLY A 88 6.67 8.25 -10.47
C GLY A 88 5.22 8.04 -10.92
N GLY A 89 4.27 8.53 -10.12
CA GLY A 89 2.82 8.37 -10.34
C GLY A 89 2.17 7.31 -9.44
N TRP A 90 2.97 6.51 -8.75
CA TRP A 90 2.54 5.52 -7.76
C TRP A 90 3.52 5.49 -6.59
N PHE A 91 3.01 5.42 -5.37
CA PHE A 91 3.79 5.10 -4.20
C PHE A 91 3.64 3.62 -3.85
N GLU A 92 4.70 3.05 -3.31
CA GLU A 92 4.72 1.71 -2.76
C GLU A 92 5.12 1.77 -1.29
N LEU A 93 4.22 1.35 -0.40
CA LEU A 93 4.43 1.31 1.03
C LEU A 93 4.35 -0.15 1.50
N SER A 94 5.35 -0.64 2.23
CA SER A 94 5.34 -1.99 2.79
C SER A 94 5.46 -1.99 4.31
N ILE A 95 4.66 -2.83 4.97
CA ILE A 95 4.70 -3.05 6.41
C ILE A 95 4.75 -4.56 6.66
N SER A 96 5.81 -5.02 7.31
CA SER A 96 6.05 -6.42 7.65
C SER A 96 5.66 -6.68 9.10
N PHE A 97 4.98 -7.79 9.33
CA PHE A 97 4.63 -8.28 10.66
C PHE A 97 5.38 -9.58 10.93
N GLY A 98 6.38 -9.48 11.81
CA GLY A 98 7.28 -10.60 12.10
C GLY A 98 8.22 -10.90 10.92
N SER A 99 8.43 -12.18 10.62
CA SER A 99 9.42 -12.63 9.63
C SER A 99 8.86 -13.05 8.27
N ALA A 100 7.53 -13.10 8.12
CA ALA A 100 6.91 -13.71 6.95
C ALA A 100 5.73 -12.94 6.36
N PHE A 101 4.90 -12.30 7.18
CA PHE A 101 3.71 -11.61 6.68
C PHE A 101 4.02 -10.15 6.36
N ALA A 102 3.45 -9.63 5.27
CA ALA A 102 3.53 -8.21 4.96
C ALA A 102 2.28 -7.71 4.24
N TYR A 103 1.95 -6.44 4.47
CA TYR A 103 1.09 -5.66 3.58
C TYR A 103 1.95 -4.84 2.63
N VAL A 104 1.55 -4.79 1.35
CA VAL A 104 2.10 -3.86 0.36
C VAL A 104 0.97 -3.00 -0.20
N LEU A 105 1.08 -1.69 -0.05
CA LEU A 105 0.10 -0.72 -0.50
C LEU A 105 0.66 -0.01 -1.74
N PHE A 106 -0.05 -0.12 -2.86
CA PHE A 106 0.18 0.72 -4.04
C PHE A 106 -0.81 1.88 -4.03
N ILE A 107 -0.31 3.10 -3.94
CA ILE A 107 -1.13 4.31 -3.78
C ILE A 107 -0.93 5.19 -5.01
N SER A 108 -2.00 5.46 -5.75
CA SER A 108 -1.96 6.31 -6.94
C SER A 108 -1.60 7.76 -6.54
N ASP A 109 -0.62 8.38 -7.20
CA ASP A 109 -0.26 9.79 -6.99
C ASP A 109 -1.08 10.70 -7.91
N THR A 110 -2.39 10.71 -7.69
CA THR A 110 -3.36 11.44 -8.53
C THR A 110 -4.39 12.16 -7.67
N ASP A 111 -4.97 13.24 -8.21
CA ASP A 111 -6.07 13.94 -7.57
C ASP A 111 -7.25 12.99 -7.26
N GLY A 112 -7.90 13.22 -6.11
CA GLY A 112 -9.02 12.39 -5.65
C GLY A 112 -8.63 11.19 -4.79
N VAL A 113 -7.32 10.91 -4.63
CA VAL A 113 -6.81 10.05 -3.54
C VAL A 113 -6.76 10.86 -2.24
N LEU A 114 -6.89 10.17 -1.09
CA LEU A 114 -6.88 10.75 0.25
C LEU A 114 -5.76 11.79 0.42
N PRO A 115 -6.08 13.08 0.64
CA PRO A 115 -5.08 14.15 0.66
C PRO A 115 -4.00 13.97 1.72
N ASP A 116 -4.38 13.53 2.93
CA ASP A 116 -3.44 13.25 4.01
C ASP A 116 -2.47 12.12 3.63
N LEU A 117 -2.98 11.08 2.96
CA LEU A 117 -2.16 9.93 2.53
C LEU A 117 -1.16 10.35 1.45
N LEU A 118 -1.58 11.15 0.48
CA LEU A 118 -0.66 11.71 -0.52
C LEU A 118 0.38 12.62 0.12
N THR A 119 -0.02 13.43 1.10
CA THR A 119 0.91 14.32 1.82
C THR A 119 1.95 13.51 2.59
N LEU A 120 1.52 12.46 3.30
CA LEU A 120 2.41 11.50 3.97
C LEU A 120 3.37 10.85 2.97
N CYS A 121 2.84 10.32 1.85
CA CYS A 121 3.63 9.65 0.84
C CYS A 121 4.70 10.59 0.25
N ARG A 122 4.32 11.80 -0.14
CA ARG A 122 5.23 12.81 -0.69
C ARG A 122 6.24 13.32 0.33
N HIS A 123 5.90 13.29 1.62
CA HIS A 123 6.81 13.72 2.69
C HIS A 123 7.89 12.68 2.99
N TYR A 124 7.52 11.39 3.03
CA TYR A 124 8.40 10.32 3.51
C TYR A 124 8.95 9.39 2.44
N ALA A 125 8.46 9.45 1.20
CA ALA A 125 8.99 8.59 0.14
C ALA A 125 10.46 8.92 -0.16
N ALA A 126 11.26 7.86 -0.24
CA ALA A 126 12.63 7.92 -0.72
C ALA A 126 12.71 8.04 -2.24
#